data_AF-A0A800F9N4-F1
#
_entry.id   AF-A0A800F9N4-F1
#
_cell.length_a   1.000
_cell.length_b   1.000
_cell.length_c   1.000
_cell.angle_alpha   90.00
_cell.angle_beta   90.00
_cell.angle_gamma   90.00
#
_symmetry.space_group_name_H-M   'P 1'
#
loop_
_entity.id
_entity.type
_entity.pdbx_description
1 polymer ?
#
loop_
_entity_poly.entity_id
_entity_poly.type
_entity_poly.pdbx_seq_one_letter_code
_entity_poly.pdbx_strand_id
1 'polypeptide(L)' 'MRFSPLSDQVPLRRVEFRLPEDDGSPRAFPFSVAALQGLHALDFGGPVCCFVGENGSGKSTLMEALAIALTDA' A
#
# COMPACT_ATOMS: atom_id res chain seq x y z
N MET A 1 21.49 12.19 -15.95
CA MET A 1 20.18 11.70 -15.50
C MET A 1 19.12 12.62 -16.09
N ARG A 2 18.30 12.17 -17.05
CA ARG A 2 17.17 12.94 -17.57
C ARG A 2 15.92 12.44 -16.85
N PHE A 3 15.26 13.32 -16.10
CA PHE A 3 13.91 13.06 -15.62
C PHE A 3 12.96 13.49 -16.72
N SER A 4 12.26 12.52 -17.33
CA SER A 4 11.11 12.84 -18.16
C SER A 4 10.06 13.54 -17.29
N PRO A 5 9.37 14.58 -17.79
CA PRO A 5 8.28 15.16 -17.03
C PRO A 5 7.24 14.06 -16.73
N LEU A 6 6.72 14.05 -15.50
CA LEU A 6 5.67 13.12 -15.06
C LEU A 6 4.37 13.25 -15.87
N SER A 7 4.26 14.25 -16.76
CA SER A 7 3.09 14.51 -17.60
C SER A 7 2.68 13.33 -18.50
N ASP A 8 3.63 12.46 -18.85
CA ASP A 8 3.36 11.29 -19.72
C ASP A 8 3.16 9.98 -18.93
N GLN A 9 3.22 10.02 -17.60
CA GLN A 9 3.03 8.81 -16.79
C GLN A 9 1.57 8.68 -16.33
N VAL A 10 0.97 7.53 -16.62
CA VAL A 10 -0.34 7.17 -16.07
C VAL A 10 -0.18 6.96 -14.56
N PRO A 11 -0.81 7.78 -13.70
CA PRO A 11 -0.64 7.63 -12.27
C PRO A 11 -1.36 6.38 -11.76
N LEU A 12 -0.81 5.77 -10.72
CA LEU A 12 -1.51 4.75 -9.94
C LEU A 12 -2.82 5.35 -9.42
N ARG A 13 -3.93 4.62 -9.59
CA ARG A 13 -5.28 5.08 -9.18
C ARG A 13 -5.78 4.37 -7.94
N ARG A 14 -5.56 3.06 -7.87
CA ARG A 14 -6.04 2.21 -6.80
C ARG A 14 -5.13 0.99 -6.67
N VAL A 15 -4.94 0.53 -5.44
CA VAL A 15 -4.36 -0.78 -5.14
C VAL A 15 -5.35 -1.53 -4.27
N GLU A 16 -5.61 -2.78 -4.63
CA GLU A 16 -6.43 -3.69 -3.83
C GLU A 16 -5.53 -4.76 -3.22
N PHE A 17 -5.68 -4.96 -1.91
CA PHE A 17 -4.89 -5.93 -1.17
C PHE A 17 -5.65 -7.26 -1.17
N ARG A 18 -5.13 -8.24 -1.91
CA ARG A 18 -5.65 -9.61 -1.87
C ARG A 18 -5.19 -10.29 -0.59
N LEU A 19 -6.11 -10.41 0.35
CA LEU A 19 -5.91 -11.18 1.57
C LEU A 19 -6.49 -12.58 1.39
N PRO A 20 -5.88 -13.62 2.00
CA PRO A 20 -6.53 -14.91 2.13
C PRO A 20 -7.90 -14.75 2.80
N GLU A 21 -8.82 -15.66 2.51
CA GLU A 21 -10.09 -15.72 3.24
C GLU A 21 -9.83 -15.82 4.75
N ASP A 22 -10.67 -15.17 5.54
CA ASP A 22 -10.53 -15.19 6.99
C ASP A 22 -10.96 -16.56 7.52
N ASP A 23 -9.97 -17.45 7.66
CA ASP A 23 -10.12 -18.80 8.22
C ASP A 23 -9.86 -18.81 9.75
N GLY A 24 -9.77 -17.64 10.38
CA GLY A 24 -9.43 -17.48 11.79
C GLY A 24 -7.93 -17.64 12.09
N SER A 25 -7.08 -17.88 11.10
CA SER A 25 -5.63 -17.88 11.28
C SER A 25 -5.09 -16.44 11.43
N PRO A 26 -3.98 -16.25 12.18
CA PRO A 26 -3.33 -14.94 12.23
C PRO A 26 -2.90 -14.50 10.82
N ARG A 27 -3.30 -13.29 10.43
CA ARG A 27 -2.87 -12.72 9.14
C ARG A 27 -1.35 -12.72 9.06
N ALA A 28 -0.81 -12.95 7.88
CA ALA A 28 0.63 -12.80 7.64
C ALA A 28 1.02 -11.31 7.66
N PHE A 29 2.27 -11.04 7.99
CA PHE A 29 2.86 -9.73 7.73
C PHE A 29 2.72 -9.38 6.23
N PRO A 30 2.40 -8.13 5.86
CA PRO A 30 2.24 -6.93 6.69
C PRO A 30 0.85 -6.74 7.34
N PHE A 31 -0.14 -7.55 6.99
CA PHE A 31 -1.53 -7.40 7.43
C PHE A 31 -1.81 -7.92 8.85
N SER A 32 -0.82 -8.54 9.49
CA SER A 32 -0.83 -8.83 10.93
C SER A 32 -0.77 -7.58 11.80
N VAL A 33 -0.20 -6.48 11.28
CA VAL A 33 -0.01 -5.24 12.04
C VAL A 33 -1.35 -4.53 12.21
N ALA A 34 -1.69 -4.18 13.45
CA ALA A 34 -2.97 -3.55 13.81
C ALA A 34 -3.32 -2.33 12.96
N ALA A 35 -2.32 -1.49 12.63
CA ALA A 35 -2.51 -0.31 11.78
C ALA A 35 -3.00 -0.61 10.34
N LEU A 36 -2.88 -1.86 9.88
CA LEU A 36 -3.30 -2.32 8.56
C LEU A 36 -4.46 -3.34 8.64
N GLN A 37 -4.92 -3.69 9.83
CA GLN A 37 -6.07 -4.58 10.01
C GLN A 37 -7.32 -3.89 9.45
N GLY A 38 -7.87 -4.47 8.38
CA GLY A 38 -9.04 -3.91 7.67
C GLY A 38 -8.69 -3.02 6.47
N LEU A 39 -7.41 -2.85 6.13
CA LEU A 39 -7.04 -2.20 4.87
C LEU A 39 -7.26 -3.17 3.70
N HIS A 40 -8.27 -2.89 2.88
CA HIS A 40 -8.63 -3.71 1.71
C HIS A 40 -8.22 -3.06 0.39
N ALA A 41 -8.21 -1.72 0.34
CA ALA A 41 -7.80 -0.98 -0.83
C ALA A 41 -7.27 0.40 -0.43
N LEU A 42 -6.50 1.00 -1.33
CA LEU A 42 -6.02 2.36 -1.21
C LEU A 42 -6.22 3.09 -2.54
N ASP A 43 -6.90 4.23 -2.50
CA ASP A 43 -7.12 5.10 -3.65
C ASP A 43 -6.11 6.26 -3.67
N PHE A 44 -5.66 6.64 -4.87
CA PHE A 44 -4.64 7.66 -5.10
C PHE A 44 -5.22 8.85 -5.87
N GLY A 45 -5.16 10.04 -5.26
CA GLY A 45 -5.69 11.27 -5.84
C GLY A 45 -4.78 11.97 -6.86
N GLY A 46 -3.52 11.53 -6.99
CA GLY A 46 -2.54 12.16 -7.87
C GLY A 46 -1.24 11.37 -7.99
N PRO A 47 -0.28 11.87 -8.79
CA PRO A 47 0.98 11.18 -9.06
C PRO A 47 1.92 11.14 -7.85
N VAL A 48 1.62 11.89 -6.79
CA VAL A 48 2.38 11.91 -5.53
C VAL A 48 1.39 11.73 -4.38
N CYS A 49 1.72 10.81 -3.47
CA CYS A 49 0.99 10.55 -2.23
C CYS A 49 1.98 10.57 -1.06
N CYS A 50 1.64 11.28 0.01
CA CYS A 50 2.47 11.40 1.20
C CYS A 50 1.79 10.71 2.39
N PHE A 51 2.46 9.73 3.00
CA PHE A 51 1.99 9.08 4.22
C PHE A 51 2.61 9.76 5.45
N VAL A 52 1.78 10.34 6.31
CA VAL A 52 2.20 11.13 7.48
C VAL A 52 1.58 10.54 8.75
N GLY A 53 2.29 10.60 9.87
CA GLY A 53 1.86 10.05 11.16
C GLY A 53 3.05 9.85 12.11
N GLU A 54 2.77 9.52 13.38
CA GLU A 54 3.79 9.29 14.41
C GLU A 54 4.66 8.05 14.15
N ASN A 55 5.83 7.98 14.79
CA ASN A 55 6.65 6.76 14.75
C ASN A 55 5.85 5.59 15.36
N GLY A 56 5.80 4.46 14.63
CA GLY A 56 4.98 3.31 15.01
C GLY A 56 3.57 3.29 14.43
N SER A 57 3.12 4.34 13.72
CA SER A 57 1.76 4.39 13.13
C SER A 57 1.54 3.47 11.90
N GLY A 58 2.51 2.64 11.53
CA GLY A 58 2.40 1.71 10.41
C GLY A 58 2.77 2.24 9.02
N LYS A 59 3.36 3.45 8.89
CA LYS A 59 3.74 4.04 7.59
C LYS A 59 4.67 3.14 6.76
N SER A 60 5.77 2.66 7.35
CA SER A 60 6.71 1.78 6.66
C SER A 60 6.05 0.45 6.30
N THR A 61 5.22 -0.07 7.19
CA THR A 61 4.46 -1.30 6.96
C THR A 61 3.45 -1.15 5.81
N LEU A 62 2.79 0.01 5.69
CA LEU A 62 1.92 0.33 4.55
C LEU A 62 2.71 0.34 3.24
N MET A 63 3.94 0.86 3.24
CA MET A 63 4.81 0.83 2.08
C MET A 63 5.22 -0.60 1.70
N GLU A 64 5.46 -1.49 2.66
CA GLU A 64 5.70 -2.92 2.40
C GLU A 64 4.46 -3.63 1.84
N ALA A 65 3.28 -3.36 2.39
CA ALA A 65 2.03 -3.89 1.85
C ALA A 65 1.83 -3.47 0.40
N LEU A 66 2.10 -2.19 0.09
CA LEU A 66 2.05 -1.66 -1.27
C LEU A 66 3.06 -2.36 -2.18
N ALA A 67 4.30 -2.58 -1.71
CA ALA A 67 5.33 -3.26 -2.49
C ALA A 67 4.94 -4.70 -2.84
N ILE A 68 4.40 -5.46 -1.89
CA ILE A 68 3.90 -6.82 -2.11
C ILE A 68 2.76 -6.80 -3.14
N ALA A 69 1.76 -5.96 -2.94
CA ALA A 69 0.59 -5.89 -3.82
C ALA A 69 0.94 -5.49 -5.26
N LEU A 70 1.99 -4.69 -5.47
CA LEU A 70 2.45 -4.27 -6.79
C LEU A 70 3.43 -5.26 -7.45
N THR A 71 4.02 -6.17 -6.68
CA THR A 71 4.97 -7.17 -7.19
C THR A 71 4.26 -8.48 -7.56
N ASP A 72 3.19 -8.82 -6.85
CA ASP A 72 2.32 -9.98 -7.13
C ASP A 72 1.21 -9.68 -8.18
N ALA A 73 1.34 -8.58 -8.94
CA ALA A 73 0.37 -8.10 -9.92
C ALA A 73 0.72 -8.51 -11.36
#